data_AF-A0A3G1J034-F1
#
_entry.id   AF-A0A3G1J034-F1
#
_cell.length_a   1.000
_cell.length_b   1.000
_cell.length_c   1.000
_cell.angle_alpha   90.00
_cell.angle_beta   90.00
_cell.angle_gamma   90.00
#
_symmetry.space_group_name_H-M   'P 1'
#
loop_
_entity.id
_entity.type
_entity.pdbx_description
1 polymer ?
#
loop_
_entity_poly.entity_id
_entity_poly.type
_entity_poly.pdbx_seq_one_letter_code
_entity_poly.pdbx_strand_id
1 'polypeptide(L)'
;MPTILRPGSQSARPLFFFHSDALLRERVLRAAGDRFECITVPSWESLMRFLEEAPPTALAVVDPYAETPGRREPSEKLKTLLERFPSATVLAALEIRPGRFHDLRTLGEWGVAEVIALDRDETAESIARKIRSSQGRLMRSFLSHSLPSFVSSRGRAVLVAAAELAARVGQGSDLAESLHLSDRALLRWCERSHLPPPRRLLAWVRVLLAAELLDYPEQTVLGVAHTCGYATDSSLRRAVQEFTGFTPTELRRVGAFATASDTFLAELLRIREAAKSGGRPCGDDEPDDE
;
A
#
# COMPACT_ATOMS: atom_id res chain seq x y z
N MET A 1 19.52 -24.63 -5.78
CA MET A 1 20.45 -23.55 -6.17
C MET A 1 19.63 -22.30 -6.40
N PRO A 2 19.61 -21.34 -5.46
CA PRO A 2 18.82 -20.12 -5.61
C PRO A 2 19.52 -19.18 -6.60
N THR A 3 18.80 -18.78 -7.64
CA THR A 3 19.27 -17.80 -8.62
C THR A 3 19.27 -16.43 -7.97
N ILE A 4 20.47 -15.93 -7.67
CA ILE A 4 20.70 -14.54 -7.27
C ILE A 4 20.26 -13.64 -8.44
N LEU A 5 19.19 -12.86 -8.24
CA LEU A 5 18.74 -11.83 -9.15
C LEU A 5 19.89 -10.83 -9.38
N ARG A 6 20.38 -10.78 -10.62
CA ARG A 6 21.43 -9.84 -11.05
C ARG A 6 20.87 -8.42 -11.14
N PRO A 7 21.53 -7.39 -10.59
CA PRO A 7 21.13 -6.00 -10.75
C PRO A 7 21.63 -5.49 -12.09
N GLY A 8 20.77 -5.46 -13.11
CA GLY A 8 21.17 -5.00 -14.44
C GLY A 8 20.23 -5.41 -15.57
N SER A 9 18.93 -5.22 -15.39
CA SER A 9 17.88 -5.29 -16.42
C SER A 9 16.67 -4.57 -15.82
N GLN A 10 15.79 -3.94 -16.61
CA GLN A 10 14.47 -3.55 -16.10
C GLN A 10 13.73 -4.85 -15.72
N SER A 11 13.92 -5.35 -14.49
CA SER A 11 13.36 -6.63 -14.06
C SER A 11 11.85 -6.43 -13.89
N ALA A 12 11.07 -7.15 -14.70
CA ALA A 12 9.63 -7.17 -14.56
C ALA A 12 9.24 -7.53 -13.11
N ARG A 13 8.18 -6.90 -12.59
CA ARG A 13 7.77 -7.06 -11.18
C ARG A 13 7.38 -8.52 -10.92
N PRO A 14 7.74 -9.15 -9.80
CA PRO A 14 7.29 -10.51 -9.55
C PRO A 14 5.77 -10.53 -9.36
N LEU A 15 5.12 -11.41 -10.11
CA LEU A 15 3.73 -11.82 -9.91
C LEU A 15 3.74 -13.27 -9.43
N PHE A 16 3.45 -13.48 -8.15
CA PHE A 16 3.35 -14.82 -7.59
C PHE A 16 1.97 -15.41 -7.89
N PHE A 17 1.93 -16.51 -8.62
CA PHE A 17 0.71 -17.20 -8.98
C PHE A 17 0.57 -18.49 -8.16
N PHE A 18 -0.35 -18.47 -7.21
CA PHE A 18 -0.67 -19.61 -6.34
C PHE A 18 -2.13 -20.03 -6.54
N HIS A 19 -2.38 -20.71 -7.65
CA HIS A 19 -3.68 -21.27 -8.00
C HIS A 19 -3.46 -22.48 -8.92
N SER A 20 -4.32 -23.49 -8.85
CA SER A 20 -4.19 -24.70 -9.68
C SER A 20 -4.80 -24.57 -11.09
N ASP A 21 -5.38 -23.42 -11.45
CA ASP A 21 -6.14 -23.25 -12.69
C ASP A 21 -5.19 -22.75 -13.80
N ALA A 22 -4.93 -23.63 -14.76
CA ALA A 22 -4.05 -23.36 -15.88
C ALA A 22 -4.61 -22.30 -16.85
N LEU A 23 -5.93 -22.24 -17.01
CA LEU A 23 -6.58 -21.26 -17.89
C LEU A 23 -6.54 -19.87 -17.25
N LEU A 24 -6.79 -19.78 -15.94
CA LEU A 24 -6.58 -18.56 -15.18
C LEU A 24 -5.12 -18.09 -15.31
N ARG A 25 -4.15 -19.01 -15.16
CA ARG A 25 -2.72 -18.68 -15.29
C ARG A 25 -2.41 -18.03 -16.63
N GLU A 26 -2.91 -18.60 -17.72
CA GLU A 26 -2.71 -18.04 -19.06
C GLU A 26 -3.34 -16.65 -19.20
N ARG A 27 -4.56 -16.46 -18.68
CA ARG A 27 -5.23 -15.16 -18.70
C ARG A 27 -4.48 -14.13 -17.86
N VAL A 28 -3.96 -14.50 -16.69
CA VAL A 28 -3.13 -13.66 -15.84
C VAL A 28 -1.81 -13.31 -16.53
N LEU A 29 -1.15 -14.25 -17.20
CA LEU A 29 0.06 -13.98 -17.98
C LEU A 29 -0.20 -12.95 -19.09
N ARG A 30 -1.29 -13.11 -19.85
CA ARG A 30 -1.68 -12.15 -20.89
C ARG A 30 -2.06 -10.79 -20.29
N ALA A 31 -2.76 -10.79 -19.16
CA ALA A 31 -3.15 -9.57 -18.45
C ALA A 31 -1.95 -8.82 -17.88
N ALA A 32 -0.96 -9.54 -17.36
CA ALA A 32 0.29 -9.02 -16.87
C ALA A 32 1.11 -8.39 -18.00
N GLY A 33 1.22 -9.09 -19.14
CA GLY A 33 2.12 -8.71 -20.24
C GLY A 33 3.58 -8.66 -19.75
N ASP A 34 4.41 -7.84 -20.39
CA ASP A 34 5.83 -7.69 -20.02
C ASP A 34 6.07 -6.91 -18.70
N ARG A 35 5.00 -6.54 -18.00
CA ARG A 35 5.05 -5.74 -16.76
C ARG A 35 5.39 -6.58 -15.53
N PHE A 36 5.04 -7.87 -15.57
CA PHE A 36 5.31 -8.78 -14.47
C PHE A 36 6.02 -10.05 -14.93
N GLU A 37 6.97 -10.50 -14.12
CA GLU A 37 7.53 -11.84 -14.20
C GLU A 37 6.65 -12.78 -13.37
N CYS A 38 5.86 -13.62 -14.04
CA CYS A 38 4.95 -14.54 -13.36
C CYS A 38 5.69 -15.77 -12.86
N ILE A 39 5.67 -15.97 -11.55
CA ILE A 39 6.32 -17.07 -10.84
C ILE A 39 5.22 -17.95 -10.23
N THR A 40 5.10 -19.19 -10.69
CA THR A 40 4.14 -20.14 -10.11
C THR A 40 4.68 -20.66 -8.79
N VAL A 41 3.85 -20.60 -7.76
CA VAL A 41 4.20 -20.98 -6.40
C VAL A 41 3.36 -22.20 -6.01
N PRO A 42 3.94 -23.25 -5.42
CA PRO A 42 3.23 -24.50 -5.17
C PRO A 42 2.48 -24.55 -3.84
N SER A 43 2.80 -23.67 -2.88
CA SER A 43 2.23 -23.71 -1.53
C SER A 43 2.17 -22.36 -0.84
N TRP A 44 1.34 -22.25 0.21
CA TRP A 44 1.29 -21.07 1.07
C TRP A 44 2.67 -20.74 1.68
N GLU A 45 3.40 -21.75 2.13
CA GLU A 45 4.74 -21.58 2.72
C GLU A 45 5.74 -21.02 1.71
N SER A 46 5.73 -21.55 0.48
CA SER A 46 6.56 -21.04 -0.60
C SER A 46 6.21 -19.60 -0.94
N LEU A 47 4.91 -19.25 -0.94
CA LEU A 47 4.44 -17.90 -1.24
C LEU A 47 4.93 -16.90 -0.20
N MET A 48 4.81 -17.23 1.09
CA MET A 48 5.33 -16.39 2.17
C MET A 48 6.83 -16.19 2.04
N ARG A 49 7.61 -17.26 1.81
CA ARG A 49 9.07 -17.17 1.61
C ARG A 49 9.44 -16.29 0.42
N PHE A 50 8.71 -16.40 -0.69
CA PHE A 50 8.95 -15.55 -1.85
C PHE A 50 8.61 -14.08 -1.56
N LEU A 51 7.52 -13.81 -0.82
CA LEU A 51 7.13 -12.45 -0.43
C LEU A 51 8.11 -11.79 0.55
N GLU A 52 8.84 -12.56 1.37
CA GLU A 52 9.88 -12.02 2.25
C GLU A 52 11.05 -11.39 1.50
N GLU A 53 11.44 -12.01 0.38
CA GLU A 53 12.54 -11.53 -0.47
C GLU A 53 12.04 -10.62 -1.60
N ALA A 54 10.72 -10.51 -1.77
CA ALA A 54 10.13 -9.75 -2.85
C ALA A 54 10.15 -8.25 -2.59
N PRO A 55 10.21 -7.42 -3.65
CA PRO A 55 9.91 -6.01 -3.50
C PRO A 55 8.48 -5.85 -2.98
N PRO A 56 8.18 -4.82 -2.17
CA PRO A 56 6.81 -4.57 -1.69
C PRO A 56 5.79 -4.29 -2.80
N THR A 57 6.25 -4.13 -4.03
CA THR A 57 5.41 -4.01 -5.23
C THR A 57 5.00 -5.37 -5.81
N ALA A 58 5.35 -6.48 -5.17
CA ALA A 58 4.95 -7.80 -5.62
C ALA A 58 3.42 -7.94 -5.62
N LEU A 59 2.92 -8.61 -6.66
CA LEU A 59 1.51 -8.95 -6.79
C LEU A 59 1.37 -10.45 -6.58
N ALA A 60 0.39 -10.88 -5.78
CA ALA A 60 0.07 -12.28 -5.61
C ALA A 60 -1.35 -12.56 -6.10
N VAL A 61 -1.51 -13.55 -6.98
CA VAL A 61 -2.82 -14.12 -7.32
C VAL A 61 -2.94 -15.45 -6.60
N VAL A 62 -3.93 -15.58 -5.71
CA VAL A 62 -4.06 -16.73 -4.81
C VAL A 62 -5.43 -17.38 -4.93
N ASP A 63 -5.51 -18.70 -4.85
CA ASP A 63 -6.74 -19.40 -4.50
C ASP A 63 -6.93 -19.32 -2.97
N PRO A 64 -7.94 -18.61 -2.46
CA PRO A 64 -8.16 -18.49 -1.02
C PRO A 64 -8.50 -19.82 -0.34
N TYR A 65 -8.88 -20.86 -1.09
CA TYR A 65 -9.20 -22.20 -0.58
C TYR A 65 -8.08 -23.21 -0.83
N ALA A 66 -6.94 -22.78 -1.38
CA ALA A 66 -5.80 -23.65 -1.67
C ALA A 66 -5.36 -24.45 -0.44
N GLU A 67 -4.96 -25.70 -0.68
CA GLU A 67 -4.57 -26.69 0.33
C GLU A 67 -5.68 -27.06 1.33
N THR A 68 -6.89 -26.50 1.18
CA THR A 68 -8.07 -26.82 2.00
C THR A 68 -9.28 -27.22 1.15
N PRO A 69 -9.15 -28.22 0.26
CA PRO A 69 -10.24 -28.64 -0.62
C PRO A 69 -11.46 -29.07 0.20
N GLY A 70 -12.62 -28.45 -0.09
CA GLY A 70 -13.90 -28.77 0.57
C GLY A 70 -14.23 -27.93 1.82
N ARG A 71 -13.34 -27.05 2.28
CA ARG A 71 -13.70 -26.07 3.33
C ARG A 71 -14.71 -25.05 2.79
N ARG A 72 -15.59 -24.59 3.69
CA ARG A 72 -16.59 -23.55 3.43
C ARG A 72 -16.06 -22.14 3.67
N GLU A 73 -14.83 -22.01 4.14
CA GLU A 73 -14.23 -20.74 4.56
C GLU A 73 -12.83 -20.60 3.91
N PRO A 74 -12.38 -19.36 3.64
CA PRO A 74 -11.02 -19.08 3.20
C PRO A 74 -9.96 -19.60 4.19
N SER A 75 -8.78 -19.90 3.66
CA SER A 75 -7.65 -20.41 4.45
C SER A 75 -7.14 -19.38 5.45
N GLU A 76 -6.97 -19.76 6.72
CA GLU A 76 -6.29 -18.94 7.74
C GLU A 76 -4.85 -18.57 7.34
N LYS A 77 -4.21 -19.35 6.45
CA LYS A 77 -2.89 -19.01 5.91
C LYS A 77 -2.91 -17.74 5.06
N LEU A 78 -4.01 -17.49 4.34
CA LEU A 78 -4.20 -16.23 3.61
C LEU A 78 -4.27 -15.05 4.58
N LYS A 79 -5.00 -15.20 5.69
CA LYS A 79 -5.09 -14.18 6.73
C LYS A 79 -3.70 -13.87 7.32
N THR A 80 -2.95 -14.91 7.71
CA THR A 80 -1.58 -14.76 8.21
C THR A 80 -0.66 -14.06 7.20
N LEU A 81 -0.79 -14.37 5.91
CA LEU A 81 -0.02 -13.74 4.84
C LEU A 81 -0.33 -12.23 4.76
N LEU A 82 -1.61 -11.86 4.77
CA LEU A 82 -2.03 -10.45 4.69
C LEU A 82 -1.61 -9.64 5.92
N GLU A 83 -1.62 -10.26 7.10
CA GLU A 83 -1.12 -9.66 8.35
C GLU A 83 0.41 -9.47 8.33
N ARG A 84 1.16 -10.43 7.76
CA ARG A 84 2.63 -10.40 7.72
C ARG A 84 3.18 -9.51 6.61
N PHE A 85 2.49 -9.41 5.48
CA PHE A 85 2.90 -8.65 4.31
C PHE A 85 1.84 -7.60 3.92
N PRO A 86 1.56 -6.60 4.78
CA PRO A 86 0.52 -5.60 4.52
C PRO A 86 0.79 -4.78 3.25
N SER A 87 2.05 -4.69 2.82
CA SER A 87 2.44 -3.99 1.59
C SER A 87 2.29 -4.84 0.33
N ALA A 88 1.99 -6.15 0.42
CA ALA A 88 1.81 -6.99 -0.77
C ALA A 88 0.41 -6.81 -1.37
N THR A 89 0.32 -6.69 -2.70
CA THR A 89 -0.99 -6.63 -3.39
C THR A 89 -1.50 -8.04 -3.66
N VAL A 90 -2.51 -8.50 -2.92
CA VAL A 90 -3.04 -9.86 -3.04
C VAL A 90 -4.41 -9.86 -3.72
N LEU A 91 -4.55 -10.57 -4.84
CA LEU A 91 -5.81 -10.79 -5.54
C LEU A 91 -6.27 -12.23 -5.29
N ALA A 92 -7.48 -12.39 -4.75
CA ALA A 92 -8.06 -13.72 -4.59
C ALA A 92 -8.78 -14.12 -5.87
N ALA A 93 -8.46 -15.28 -6.43
CA ALA A 93 -9.18 -15.86 -7.56
C ALA A 93 -10.06 -17.01 -7.08
N LEU A 94 -11.37 -16.89 -7.29
CA LEU A 94 -12.35 -17.88 -6.85
C LEU A 94 -13.61 -17.84 -7.72
N GLU A 95 -14.35 -18.94 -7.70
CA GLU A 95 -15.69 -18.99 -8.27
C GLU A 95 -16.70 -18.35 -7.31
N ILE A 96 -17.46 -17.36 -7.79
CA ILE A 96 -18.46 -16.67 -6.97
C ILE A 96 -19.77 -17.46 -6.99
N ARG A 97 -20.06 -18.16 -5.88
CA ARG A 97 -21.32 -18.89 -5.69
C ARG A 97 -22.20 -18.19 -4.65
N PRO A 98 -23.54 -18.28 -4.76
CA PRO A 98 -24.45 -17.63 -3.82
C PRO A 98 -24.21 -17.99 -2.33
N GLY A 99 -23.74 -19.20 -2.05
CA GLY A 99 -23.38 -19.64 -0.69
C GLY A 99 -22.06 -19.08 -0.14
N ARG A 100 -21.32 -18.29 -0.92
CA ARG A 100 -19.97 -17.76 -0.59
C ARG A 100 -19.89 -16.23 -0.58
N PHE A 101 -21.03 -15.53 -0.59
CA PHE A 101 -21.02 -14.06 -0.51
C PHE A 101 -20.45 -13.55 0.81
N HIS A 102 -20.60 -14.32 1.90
CA HIS A 102 -19.96 -14.01 3.17
C HIS A 102 -18.42 -14.00 3.04
N ASP A 103 -17.86 -14.95 2.29
CA ASP A 103 -16.41 -15.05 2.09
C ASP A 103 -15.85 -13.83 1.35
N LEU A 104 -16.61 -13.25 0.41
CA LEU A 104 -16.19 -12.00 -0.26
C LEU A 104 -16.01 -10.85 0.73
N ARG A 105 -16.89 -10.76 1.73
CA ARG A 105 -16.77 -9.76 2.81
C ARG A 105 -15.56 -10.06 3.67
N THR A 106 -15.40 -11.30 4.12
CA THR A 106 -14.26 -11.74 4.94
C THR A 106 -12.91 -11.48 4.24
N LEU A 107 -12.81 -11.79 2.94
CA LEU A 107 -11.60 -11.51 2.15
C LEU A 107 -11.32 -10.01 2.07
N GLY A 108 -12.35 -9.18 1.90
CA GLY A 108 -12.22 -7.73 1.95
C GLY A 108 -11.74 -7.21 3.30
N GLU A 109 -12.28 -7.76 4.40
CA GLU A 109 -11.89 -7.43 5.78
C GLU A 109 -10.45 -7.84 6.09
N TRP A 110 -9.97 -8.95 5.53
CA TRP A 110 -8.58 -9.40 5.69
C TRP A 110 -7.58 -8.59 4.86
N GLY A 111 -8.04 -7.79 3.89
CA GLY A 111 -7.18 -6.93 3.09
C GLY A 111 -6.88 -7.45 1.68
N VAL A 112 -7.66 -8.42 1.15
CA VAL A 112 -7.56 -8.81 -0.26
C VAL A 112 -7.85 -7.61 -1.16
N ALA A 113 -6.95 -7.38 -2.12
CA ALA A 113 -6.89 -6.21 -2.98
C ALA A 113 -7.81 -6.29 -4.21
N GLU A 114 -8.28 -7.44 -4.63
CA GLU A 114 -9.38 -7.59 -5.59
C GLU A 114 -9.80 -9.06 -5.60
N VAL A 115 -11.03 -9.33 -6.00
CA VAL A 115 -11.50 -10.69 -6.29
C VAL A 115 -11.58 -10.88 -7.80
N ILE A 116 -10.87 -11.86 -8.35
CA ILE A 116 -11.02 -12.36 -9.71
C ILE A 116 -12.08 -13.46 -9.69
N ALA A 117 -13.24 -13.16 -10.25
CA ALA A 117 -14.36 -14.09 -10.36
C ALA A 117 -14.12 -15.02 -11.55
N LEU A 118 -13.85 -16.29 -11.29
CA LEU A 118 -13.52 -17.26 -12.36
C LEU A 118 -14.62 -17.40 -13.42
N ASP A 119 -15.88 -17.17 -13.02
CA ASP A 119 -17.09 -17.24 -13.85
C ASP A 119 -17.41 -15.94 -14.62
N ARG A 120 -16.74 -14.82 -14.31
CA ARG A 120 -17.05 -13.50 -14.91
C ARG A 120 -15.84 -12.83 -15.55
N ASP A 121 -14.66 -13.02 -14.98
CA ASP A 121 -13.42 -12.44 -15.46
C ASP A 121 -12.73 -13.36 -16.47
N GLU A 122 -13.44 -13.76 -17.50
CA GLU A 122 -12.99 -14.75 -18.49
C GLU A 122 -11.97 -14.20 -19.49
N THR A 123 -11.72 -12.89 -19.47
CA THR A 123 -10.84 -12.20 -20.42
C THR A 123 -9.57 -11.69 -19.76
N ALA A 124 -8.47 -11.61 -20.50
CA ALA A 124 -7.26 -10.96 -20.02
C ALA A 124 -7.49 -9.48 -19.68
N GLU A 125 -8.41 -8.80 -20.38
CA GLU A 125 -8.71 -7.39 -20.15
C GLU A 125 -9.46 -7.15 -18.84
N SER A 126 -10.43 -8.01 -18.49
CA SER A 126 -11.14 -7.93 -17.20
C SER A 126 -10.18 -8.15 -16.03
N ILE A 127 -9.28 -9.13 -16.13
CA ILE A 127 -8.22 -9.34 -15.14
C ILE A 127 -7.26 -8.15 -15.09
N ALA A 128 -6.84 -7.62 -16.24
CA ALA A 128 -5.96 -6.44 -16.28
C ALA A 128 -6.61 -5.21 -15.64
N ARG A 129 -7.93 -5.06 -15.76
CA ARG A 129 -8.70 -4.00 -15.10
C ARG A 129 -8.67 -4.17 -13.57
N LYS A 130 -8.78 -5.39 -13.06
CA LYS A 130 -8.66 -5.69 -11.61
C LYS A 130 -7.26 -5.45 -11.08
N ILE A 131 -6.23 -5.85 -11.82
CA ILE A 131 -4.84 -5.52 -11.49
C ILE A 131 -4.67 -3.98 -11.44
N ARG A 132 -5.25 -3.24 -12.38
CA ARG A 132 -5.23 -1.76 -12.36
C ARG A 132 -6.12 -1.12 -11.28
N SER A 133 -7.21 -1.75 -10.85
CA SER A 133 -8.04 -1.22 -9.76
C SER A 133 -7.47 -1.51 -8.38
N SER A 134 -6.58 -2.51 -8.27
CA SER A 134 -5.83 -2.78 -7.05
C SER A 134 -4.77 -1.70 -6.72
N GLN A 135 -4.50 -0.78 -7.67
CA GLN A 135 -3.63 0.39 -7.49
C GLN A 135 -4.29 1.39 -6.53
N GLY A 136 -3.57 1.86 -5.51
CA GLY A 136 -4.08 2.77 -4.46
C GLY A 136 -4.39 2.09 -3.11
N ARG A 137 -4.29 0.76 -3.02
CA ARG A 137 -4.50 0.02 -1.76
C ARG A 137 -3.28 -0.11 -0.88
N LEU A 138 -2.08 0.02 -1.42
CA LEU A 138 -0.85 -0.07 -0.62
C LEU A 138 -0.83 1.05 0.41
N MET A 139 -1.21 2.28 0.03
CA MET A 139 -1.41 3.37 0.97
C MET A 139 -2.39 3.02 2.09
N ARG A 140 -3.59 2.50 1.74
CA ARG A 140 -4.62 2.18 2.73
C ARG A 140 -4.16 1.09 3.69
N SER A 141 -3.53 0.05 3.17
CA SER A 141 -2.98 -1.04 3.98
C SER A 141 -1.86 -0.55 4.89
N PHE A 142 -0.93 0.25 4.36
CA PHE A 142 0.15 0.87 5.13
C PHE A 142 -0.39 1.71 6.29
N LEU A 143 -1.39 2.56 6.04
CA LEU A 143 -2.02 3.39 7.08
C LEU A 143 -2.77 2.57 8.13
N SER A 144 -3.26 1.38 7.77
CA SER A 144 -4.04 0.53 8.67
C SER A 144 -3.16 -0.39 9.51
N HIS A 145 -2.07 -0.92 8.94
CA HIS A 145 -1.34 -2.06 9.51
C HIS A 145 0.15 -1.80 9.77
N SER A 146 0.76 -0.83 9.07
CA SER A 146 2.22 -0.61 9.12
C SER A 146 2.61 0.61 9.94
N LEU A 147 1.64 1.41 10.41
CA LEU A 147 1.94 2.56 11.26
C LEU A 147 2.49 2.12 12.63
N PRO A 148 3.53 2.78 13.15
CA PRO A 148 4.09 2.46 14.45
C PRO A 148 3.03 2.58 15.57
N SER A 149 3.13 1.73 16.59
CA SER A 149 2.19 1.68 17.72
C SER A 149 2.11 2.98 18.54
N PHE A 150 3.11 3.86 18.43
CA PHE A 150 3.09 5.17 19.10
C PHE A 150 2.23 6.22 18.38
N VAL A 151 1.82 5.96 17.12
CA VAL A 151 0.91 6.86 16.41
C VAL A 151 -0.48 6.67 17.00
N SER A 152 -0.95 7.69 17.71
CA SER A 152 -2.26 7.68 18.39
C SER A 152 -3.42 7.48 17.40
N SER A 153 -4.59 7.07 17.90
CA SER A 153 -5.81 6.96 17.07
C SER A 153 -6.17 8.29 16.39
N ARG A 154 -5.93 9.43 17.05
CA ARG A 154 -6.11 10.76 16.45
C ARG A 154 -5.09 11.01 15.32
N GLY A 155 -3.83 10.62 15.53
CA GLY A 155 -2.81 10.69 14.48
C GLY A 155 -3.15 9.83 13.26
N ARG A 156 -3.65 8.62 13.48
CA ARG A 156 -4.15 7.75 12.42
C ARG A 156 -5.31 8.39 11.65
N ALA A 157 -6.27 8.99 12.35
CA ALA A 157 -7.38 9.71 11.71
C ALA A 157 -6.88 10.88 10.84
N VAL A 158 -5.89 11.65 11.30
CA VAL A 158 -5.28 12.74 10.51
C VAL A 158 -4.62 12.19 9.24
N LEU A 159 -3.88 11.08 9.34
CA LEU A 159 -3.23 10.45 8.18
C LEU A 159 -4.23 9.92 7.15
N VAL A 160 -5.31 9.26 7.62
CA VAL A 160 -6.39 8.76 6.74
C VAL A 160 -7.07 9.93 6.05
N ALA A 161 -7.44 10.99 6.77
CA ALA A 161 -8.04 12.17 6.19
C ALA A 161 -7.12 12.85 5.16
N ALA A 162 -5.81 12.94 5.45
CA ALA A 162 -4.83 13.46 4.51
C ALA A 162 -4.72 12.60 3.24
N ALA A 163 -4.80 11.27 3.35
CA ALA A 163 -4.77 10.35 2.20
C ALA A 163 -6.01 10.47 1.33
N GLU A 164 -7.18 10.57 1.94
CA GLU A 164 -8.43 10.83 1.23
C GLU A 164 -8.41 12.18 0.52
N LEU A 165 -7.88 13.21 1.17
CA LEU A 165 -7.73 14.55 0.61
C LEU A 165 -6.78 14.56 -0.58
N ALA A 166 -5.62 13.91 -0.44
CA ALA A 166 -4.60 13.85 -1.49
C ALA A 166 -5.06 13.04 -2.71
N ALA A 167 -5.98 12.08 -2.53
CA ALA A 167 -6.59 11.34 -3.63
C ALA A 167 -7.67 12.14 -4.39
N ARG A 168 -8.18 13.24 -3.84
CA ARG A 168 -9.13 14.13 -4.53
C ARG A 168 -8.37 15.12 -5.41
N VAL A 169 -8.40 14.90 -6.72
CA VAL A 169 -7.76 15.80 -7.70
C VAL A 169 -8.44 17.17 -7.71
N GLY A 170 -7.66 18.24 -7.67
CA GLY A 170 -8.10 19.57 -8.12
C GLY A 170 -8.81 20.46 -7.09
N GLN A 171 -8.80 20.14 -5.79
CA GLN A 171 -9.38 21.03 -4.79
C GLN A 171 -8.35 21.41 -3.72
N GLY A 172 -8.20 22.72 -3.51
CA GLY A 172 -7.52 23.31 -2.36
C GLY A 172 -8.35 23.12 -1.10
N SER A 173 -8.73 21.88 -0.82
CA SER A 173 -9.44 21.50 0.39
C SER A 173 -8.46 21.50 1.56
N ASP A 174 -8.85 22.16 2.64
CA ASP A 174 -8.05 22.26 3.85
C ASP A 174 -8.20 20.98 4.68
N LEU A 175 -7.06 20.39 5.08
CA LEU A 175 -7.03 19.22 5.95
C LEU A 175 -7.67 19.51 7.31
N ALA A 176 -7.63 20.75 7.78
CA ALA A 176 -8.30 21.15 9.02
C ALA A 176 -9.83 21.08 8.86
N GLU A 177 -10.35 21.59 7.74
CA GLU A 177 -11.77 21.60 7.42
C GLU A 177 -12.34 20.18 7.28
N SER A 178 -11.61 19.26 6.62
CA SER A 178 -12.05 17.87 6.45
C SER A 178 -12.18 17.10 7.77
N LEU A 179 -11.51 17.57 8.83
CA LEU A 179 -11.56 17.02 10.18
C LEU A 179 -12.45 17.85 11.13
N HIS A 180 -13.11 18.91 10.64
CA HIS A 180 -13.84 19.89 11.47
C HIS A 180 -12.98 20.51 12.58
N LEU A 181 -11.71 20.79 12.28
CA LEU A 181 -10.73 21.39 13.18
C LEU A 181 -10.33 22.79 12.71
N SER A 182 -9.80 23.60 13.63
CA SER A 182 -9.00 24.77 13.26
C SER A 182 -7.56 24.36 12.94
N ASP A 183 -6.85 25.17 12.15
CA ASP A 183 -5.40 24.96 11.87
C ASP A 183 -4.57 24.77 13.13
N ARG A 184 -4.85 25.57 14.17
CA ARG A 184 -4.17 25.47 15.47
C ARG A 184 -4.47 24.14 16.15
N ALA A 185 -5.71 23.66 16.07
CA ALA A 185 -6.07 22.37 16.65
C ALA A 185 -5.43 21.21 15.88
N LEU A 186 -5.40 21.27 14.54
CA LEU A 186 -4.76 20.29 13.68
C LEU A 186 -3.25 20.23 13.93
N LEU A 187 -2.57 21.37 14.02
CA LEU A 187 -1.15 21.43 14.36
C LEU A 187 -0.87 20.74 15.71
N ARG A 188 -1.64 21.08 16.76
CA ARG A 188 -1.52 20.42 18.07
C ARG A 188 -1.78 18.92 18.02
N TRP A 189 -2.72 18.47 17.18
CA TRP A 189 -2.99 17.04 16.99
C TRP A 189 -1.82 16.32 16.33
N CYS A 190 -1.17 16.94 15.33
CA CYS A 190 0.05 16.41 14.73
C CYS A 190 1.17 16.30 15.77
N GLU A 191 1.45 17.38 16.51
CA GLU A 191 2.50 17.43 17.53
C GLU A 191 2.31 16.35 18.61
N ARG A 192 1.10 16.27 19.19
CA ARG A 192 0.76 15.27 20.22
C ARG A 192 0.79 13.83 19.70
N SER A 193 0.68 13.64 18.39
CA SER A 193 0.72 12.32 17.75
C SER A 193 2.08 12.01 17.12
N HIS A 194 3.09 12.85 17.33
CA HIS A 194 4.42 12.73 16.73
C HIS A 194 4.39 12.66 15.19
N LEU A 195 3.47 13.41 14.58
CA LEU A 195 3.38 13.55 13.14
C LEU A 195 4.07 14.83 12.66
N PRO A 196 4.50 14.88 11.38
CA PRO A 196 4.93 16.12 10.74
C PRO A 196 3.84 17.21 10.82
N PRO A 197 4.23 18.50 10.74
CA PRO A 197 3.28 19.59 10.61
C PRO A 197 2.33 19.39 9.42
N PRO A 198 1.08 19.88 9.47
CA PRO A 198 0.02 19.52 8.53
C PRO A 198 0.39 19.65 7.04
N ARG A 199 1.07 20.75 6.66
CA ARG A 199 1.54 20.96 5.29
C ARG A 199 2.56 19.93 4.83
N ARG A 200 3.52 19.59 5.71
CA ARG A 200 4.55 18.58 5.44
C ARG A 200 3.92 17.18 5.39
N LEU A 201 2.95 16.91 6.25
CA LEU A 201 2.20 15.66 6.26
C LEU A 201 1.43 15.44 4.95
N LEU A 202 0.73 16.45 4.46
CA LEU A 202 0.00 16.36 3.19
C LEU A 202 0.96 16.14 2.00
N ALA A 203 2.12 16.79 2.02
CA ALA A 203 3.15 16.56 1.01
C ALA A 203 3.69 15.12 1.06
N TRP A 204 3.96 14.59 2.25
CA TRP A 204 4.35 13.18 2.45
C TRP A 204 3.31 12.21 1.89
N VAL A 205 2.05 12.42 2.21
CA VAL A 205 0.96 11.57 1.74
C VAL A 205 0.83 11.62 0.21
N ARG A 206 1.00 12.80 -0.42
CA ARG A 206 1.06 12.91 -1.88
C ARG A 206 2.27 12.18 -2.48
N VAL A 207 3.43 12.24 -1.81
CA VAL A 207 4.62 11.48 -2.25
C VAL A 207 4.40 9.99 -2.12
N LEU A 208 3.78 9.50 -1.05
CA LEU A 208 3.46 8.09 -0.86
C LEU A 208 2.43 7.61 -1.91
N LEU A 209 1.40 8.41 -2.22
CA LEU A 209 0.46 8.11 -3.32
C LEU A 209 1.17 8.09 -4.67
N ALA A 210 2.05 9.06 -4.91
CA ALA A 210 2.85 9.09 -6.12
C ALA A 210 3.75 7.86 -6.22
N ALA A 211 4.40 7.49 -5.13
CA ALA A 211 5.27 6.32 -5.05
C ALA A 211 4.51 5.03 -5.37
N GLU A 212 3.30 4.87 -4.82
CA GLU A 212 2.40 3.77 -5.20
C GLU A 212 2.09 3.76 -6.69
N LEU A 213 1.74 4.92 -7.27
CA LEU A 213 1.44 5.01 -8.70
C LEU A 213 2.69 4.81 -9.58
N LEU A 214 3.87 5.27 -9.15
CA LEU A 214 5.12 5.14 -9.86
C LEU A 214 5.53 3.67 -10.01
N ASP A 215 5.16 2.82 -9.06
CA ASP A 215 5.42 1.37 -9.16
C ASP A 215 4.70 0.71 -10.34
N TYR A 216 3.70 1.38 -10.93
CA TYR A 216 3.02 0.91 -12.13
C TYR A 216 3.69 1.49 -13.39
N PRO A 217 4.33 0.66 -14.23
CA PRO A 217 5.12 1.13 -15.38
C PRO A 217 4.28 1.83 -16.45
N GLU A 218 2.99 1.52 -16.55
CA GLU A 218 2.04 2.20 -17.43
C GLU A 218 1.81 3.67 -17.08
N GLN A 219 2.12 4.07 -15.85
CA GLN A 219 1.91 5.44 -15.41
C GLN A 219 3.05 6.33 -15.91
N THR A 220 2.71 7.39 -16.64
CA THR A 220 3.69 8.43 -16.98
C THR A 220 3.95 9.30 -15.75
N VAL A 221 5.15 9.86 -15.61
CA VAL A 221 5.47 10.76 -14.47
C VAL A 221 4.52 11.96 -14.44
N LEU A 222 4.12 12.47 -15.61
CA LEU A 222 3.12 13.53 -15.73
C LEU A 222 1.72 13.08 -15.26
N GLY A 223 1.28 11.88 -15.66
CA GLY A 223 0.00 11.32 -15.21
C GLY A 223 -0.04 11.11 -13.70
N VAL A 224 1.05 10.60 -13.11
CA VAL A 224 1.21 10.49 -11.65
C VAL A 224 1.15 11.87 -11.00
N ALA A 225 1.85 12.86 -11.55
CA ALA A 225 1.86 14.23 -11.00
C ALA A 225 0.44 14.80 -10.91
N HIS A 226 -0.34 14.73 -11.99
CA HIS A 226 -1.71 15.19 -11.98
C HIS A 226 -2.60 14.42 -11.01
N THR A 227 -2.46 13.09 -10.95
CA THR A 227 -3.24 12.24 -10.04
C THR A 227 -2.98 12.58 -8.58
N CYS A 228 -1.73 12.95 -8.24
CA CYS A 228 -1.35 13.34 -6.88
C CYS A 228 -1.56 14.85 -6.59
N GLY A 229 -2.23 15.58 -7.49
CA GLY A 229 -2.56 16.99 -7.31
C GLY A 229 -1.40 17.97 -7.57
N TYR A 230 -0.37 17.55 -8.29
CA TYR A 230 0.69 18.43 -8.78
C TYR A 230 0.34 19.00 -10.16
N ALA A 231 0.62 20.28 -10.35
CA ALA A 231 0.38 20.96 -11.62
C ALA A 231 1.33 20.52 -12.75
N THR A 232 2.54 20.08 -12.38
CA THR A 232 3.60 19.69 -13.33
C THR A 232 4.38 18.48 -12.83
N ASP A 233 5.02 17.75 -13.75
CA ASP A 233 5.95 16.66 -13.46
C ASP A 233 7.17 17.14 -12.66
N SER A 234 7.62 18.37 -12.88
CA SER A 234 8.72 19.02 -12.20
C SER A 234 8.40 19.30 -10.73
N SER A 235 7.15 19.69 -10.43
CA SER A 235 6.66 19.85 -9.05
C SER A 235 6.66 18.51 -8.31
N LEU A 236 6.19 17.43 -8.96
CA LEU A 236 6.26 16.09 -8.38
C LEU A 236 7.71 15.65 -8.16
N ARG A 237 8.58 15.83 -9.15
CA ARG A 237 10.00 15.44 -9.07
C ARG A 237 10.68 16.09 -7.88
N ARG A 238 10.47 17.39 -7.67
CA ARG A 238 11.04 18.13 -6.53
C ARG A 238 10.56 17.57 -5.20
N ALA A 239 9.26 17.33 -5.06
CA ALA A 239 8.70 16.75 -3.84
C ALA A 239 9.28 15.36 -3.57
N VAL A 240 9.23 14.46 -4.57
CA VAL A 240 9.78 13.10 -4.43
C VAL A 240 11.26 13.13 -4.03
N GLN A 241 12.06 13.99 -4.66
CA GLN A 241 13.48 14.11 -4.35
C GLN A 241 13.75 14.72 -2.97
N GLU A 242 12.96 15.71 -2.54
CA GLU A 242 13.05 16.29 -1.20
C GLU A 242 12.78 15.25 -0.10
N PHE A 243 11.76 14.42 -0.29
CA PHE A 243 11.29 13.49 0.74
C PHE A 243 12.01 12.14 0.73
N THR A 244 12.41 11.63 -0.43
CA THR A 244 13.01 10.29 -0.58
C THR A 244 14.49 10.31 -0.93
N GLY A 245 15.03 11.46 -1.36
CA GLY A 245 16.39 11.56 -1.92
C GLY A 245 16.54 11.06 -3.35
N PHE A 246 15.52 10.40 -3.93
CA PHE A 246 15.54 9.84 -5.28
C PHE A 246 14.72 10.68 -6.27
N THR A 247 15.08 10.64 -7.55
CA THR A 247 14.17 11.09 -8.61
C THR A 247 13.05 10.05 -8.84
N PRO A 248 11.90 10.43 -9.43
CA PRO A 248 10.83 9.47 -9.73
C PRO A 248 11.31 8.24 -10.51
N THR A 249 12.25 8.41 -11.45
CA THR A 249 12.78 7.30 -12.26
C THR A 249 13.67 6.36 -11.46
N GLU A 250 14.51 6.88 -10.57
CA GLU A 250 15.34 6.06 -9.68
C GLU A 250 14.48 5.32 -8.66
N LEU A 251 13.51 6.03 -8.08
CA LEU A 251 12.58 5.50 -7.10
C LEU A 251 11.79 4.30 -7.65
N ARG A 252 11.37 4.36 -8.93
CA ARG A 252 10.75 3.22 -9.63
C ARG A 252 11.63 1.97 -9.68
N ARG A 253 12.94 2.12 -9.82
CA ARG A 253 13.87 0.98 -9.98
C ARG A 253 14.07 0.21 -8.69
N VAL A 254 13.94 0.88 -7.55
CA VAL A 254 14.20 0.33 -6.22
C VAL A 254 12.92 -0.10 -5.48
N GLY A 255 11.76 0.09 -6.09
CA GLY A 255 10.45 -0.08 -5.44
C GLY A 255 10.05 1.21 -4.74
N ALA A 256 9.18 1.97 -5.40
CA ALA A 256 8.91 3.35 -5.05
C ALA A 256 8.12 3.45 -3.75
N PHE A 257 6.98 2.77 -3.64
CA PHE A 257 6.14 2.81 -2.45
C PHE A 257 6.89 2.32 -1.21
N ALA A 258 7.59 1.18 -1.35
CA ALA A 258 8.45 0.60 -0.32
C ALA A 258 9.44 1.61 0.26
N THR A 259 10.24 2.20 -0.63
CA THR A 259 11.30 3.14 -0.26
C THR A 259 10.70 4.40 0.38
N ALA A 260 9.60 4.92 -0.18
CA ALA A 260 8.92 6.08 0.35
C ALA A 260 8.27 5.81 1.72
N SER A 261 7.64 4.65 1.91
CA SER A 261 7.03 4.25 3.18
C SER A 261 8.07 4.06 4.27
N ASP A 262 9.21 3.44 3.97
CA ASP A 262 10.31 3.26 4.93
C ASP A 262 10.91 4.60 5.33
N THR A 263 11.09 5.51 4.36
CA THR A 263 11.61 6.86 4.64
C THR A 263 10.63 7.67 5.48
N PHE A 264 9.33 7.54 5.24
CA PHE A 264 8.29 8.18 6.03
C PHE A 264 8.26 7.62 7.47
N LEU A 265 8.33 6.30 7.64
CA LEU A 265 8.42 5.66 8.97
C LEU A 265 9.66 6.14 9.74
N ALA A 266 10.81 6.24 9.06
CA ALA A 266 12.03 6.78 9.64
C ALA A 266 11.89 8.25 10.06
N GLU A 267 11.11 9.06 9.33
CA GLU A 267 10.79 10.42 9.75
C GLU A 267 9.92 10.46 11.01
N LEU A 268 8.87 9.64 11.09
CA LEU A 268 8.03 9.54 12.28
C LEU A 268 8.84 9.16 13.53
N LEU A 269 9.78 8.23 13.38
CA LEU A 269 10.70 7.83 14.44
C LEU A 269 11.60 8.99 14.88
N ARG A 270 12.20 9.71 13.94
CA ARG A 270 13.04 10.89 14.23
C ARG A 270 12.27 11.99 14.96
N ILE A 271 11.03 12.28 14.54
CA ILE A 271 10.17 13.28 15.23
C ILE A 271 9.88 12.86 16.67
N ARG A 272 9.56 11.58 16.89
CA ARG A 272 9.33 11.04 18.22
C ARG A 272 10.58 11.12 19.09
N GLU A 273 11.75 10.77 18.54
CA GLU A 273 13.02 10.84 19.27
C GLU A 273 13.37 12.27 19.63
N ALA A 274 13.23 13.23 18.71
CA ALA A 274 13.43 14.64 18.99
C ALA A 274 12.50 15.15 20.12
N ALA A 275 11.23 14.71 20.13
CA ALA A 275 10.30 15.04 21.20
C ALA A 275 10.69 14.45 22.57
N LYS A 276 11.34 13.28 22.59
CA LYS A 276 11.88 12.67 23.82
C LYS A 276 13.17 13.36 24.29
N SER A 277 14.10 13.63 23.38
CA SER A 277 15.38 14.27 23.67
C SER A 277 15.23 15.73 24.08
N GLY A 278 14.18 16.39 23.58
CA GLY A 278 13.79 17.74 23.99
C GLY A 278 13.04 17.81 25.33
N GLY A 279 12.83 16.68 26.03
CA GLY A 279 12.08 16.66 27.28
C GLY A 279 12.69 15.75 28.36
N ARG A 280 13.43 16.33 29.32
CA ARG A 280 13.13 16.31 30.79
C ARG A 280 14.26 16.91 31.67
N PRO A 281 14.00 17.30 32.95
CA PRO A 281 12.72 17.28 33.68
C PRO A 281 12.37 18.60 34.42
N CYS A 282 11.08 18.88 34.60
CA CYS A 282 10.63 19.60 35.81
C CYS A 282 9.21 19.13 36.15
N GLY A 283 9.04 18.77 37.42
CA GLY A 283 7.73 18.56 38.02
C GLY A 283 6.90 19.84 37.92
N ASP A 284 5.58 19.67 37.91
CA ASP A 284 4.83 19.81 39.15
C ASP A 284 3.57 18.94 39.06
N ASP A 285 3.25 18.36 40.21
CA ASP A 285 1.91 17.90 40.54
C ASP A 285 0.94 19.06 40.40
N GLU A 286 -0.22 18.84 39.78
CA GLU A 286 -1.48 18.93 40.51
C GLU A 286 -2.63 18.27 39.71
N PRO A 287 -3.65 17.75 40.42
CA PRO A 287 -4.71 16.88 39.91
C PRO A 287 -5.97 17.70 39.50
N ASP A 288 -7.11 17.00 39.46
CA ASP A 288 -8.49 17.51 39.47
C ASP A 288 -9.07 17.89 38.08
N ASP A 289 -10.31 17.57 37.68
CA ASP A 289 -11.52 17.14 38.39
C ASP A 289 -12.51 16.43 37.41
N GLU A 290 -13.43 15.68 38.01
CA GLU A 290 -14.77 15.19 37.58
C GLU A 290 -15.23 15.27 36.11
#